data_AF-A0A956PBL1-F1
#
_entry.id   AF-A0A956PBL1-F1
#
_cell.length_a   1.000
_cell.length_b   1.000
_cell.length_c   1.000
_cell.angle_alpha   90.00
_cell.angle_beta   90.00
_cell.angle_gamma   90.00
#
_symmetry.space_group_name_H-M   'P 1'
#
loop_
_entity.id
_entity.type
_entity.pdbx_description
1 polymer ?
#
loop_
_entity_poly.entity_id
_entity_poly.type
_entity_poly.pdbx_seq_one_letter_code
_entity_poly.pdbx_strand_id
1 'polypeptide(L)'
;PSIRLRILSALSLERPRGKSELERRLIEPLAERLFGDYPELEYTRDLRAGVLPPNVDVSEFYFSPGAFLGHEAAQERYVSANYTAVVRDLLSCGLNVLAQMIAIDTTGPEGPRYSLSSNTDVTLDLLPILAHRRGKGERIAFVAQTNRNLPFMGNDAVVPAEVFDGIVDNPSLDFRLFGPPSMSVGDADYAIAIHASALVRDGGTLQLGIGALGDAVTYMLCMRHEHNAAYRELLQATGALKYFGGPIECSGGMGPFREGLYGSTEMLVSGFLELRRAGILKREVYDDIDLQGLLNEGAIGETVTPETLEALVDRGAVGPVLTGADFARLQRLGVFRDGLRYEDGMLHLDAETVIPADLRDPAVFDAVARRGLGERLRGGRWLHAGFFVGPQRMYEELRAMDPAELDGINMTKISRVNSLFGDEMLRRVQRKDARFLNSGLIAT
;
A
#
# COMPACT_ATOMS: atom_id res chain seq x y z
N PRO A 1 35.15 -10.86 -20.12
CA PRO A 1 34.02 -9.89 -20.03
C PRO A 1 34.53 -8.49 -19.65
N SER A 2 34.13 -7.43 -20.36
CA SER A 2 34.56 -6.04 -20.08
C SER A 2 33.68 -5.32 -19.04
N ILE A 3 32.53 -5.92 -18.69
CA ILE A 3 31.57 -5.39 -17.72
C ILE A 3 31.47 -6.38 -16.55
N ARG A 4 31.47 -5.86 -15.33
CA ARG A 4 31.09 -6.60 -14.12
C ARG A 4 29.67 -6.20 -13.72
N LEU A 5 28.79 -7.18 -13.56
CA LEU A 5 27.40 -6.98 -13.18
C LEU A 5 27.18 -7.53 -11.78
N ARG A 6 26.58 -6.72 -10.90
CA ARG A 6 26.04 -7.19 -9.63
C ARG A 6 24.54 -6.90 -9.62
N ILE A 7 23.74 -7.95 -9.49
CA ILE A 7 22.29 -7.86 -9.39
C ILE A 7 21.93 -7.84 -7.91
N LEU A 8 21.16 -6.83 -7.49
CA LEU A 8 20.57 -6.73 -6.17
C LEU A 8 19.06 -6.90 -6.32
N SER A 9 18.48 -7.91 -5.68
CA SER A 9 17.04 -8.17 -5.75
C SER A 9 16.45 -8.44 -4.37
N ALA A 10 15.17 -8.14 -4.18
CA ALA A 10 14.43 -8.61 -3.01
C ALA A 10 14.23 -10.12 -3.14
N LEU A 11 13.48 -10.51 -4.16
CA LEU A 11 13.04 -11.86 -4.43
C LEU A 11 12.99 -12.07 -5.94
N SER A 12 13.71 -13.07 -6.43
CA SER A 12 13.57 -13.51 -7.82
C SER A 12 12.43 -14.52 -7.95
N LEU A 13 11.36 -14.13 -8.65
CA LEU A 13 10.16 -14.96 -8.80
C LEU A 13 10.33 -15.98 -9.94
N GLU A 14 10.28 -17.27 -9.59
CA GLU A 14 10.50 -18.40 -10.49
C GLU A 14 9.24 -19.25 -10.64
N ARG A 15 9.06 -19.86 -11.82
CA ARG A 15 7.97 -20.81 -12.03
C ARG A 15 8.27 -22.09 -11.26
N PRO A 16 7.28 -22.71 -10.59
CA PRO A 16 7.50 -23.97 -9.90
C PRO A 16 7.84 -25.07 -10.91
N ARG A 17 8.79 -25.95 -10.53
CA ARG A 17 9.24 -27.08 -11.35
C ARG A 17 9.19 -28.36 -10.53
N GLY A 18 8.78 -29.46 -11.17
CA GLY A 18 8.84 -30.78 -10.56
C GLY A 18 10.28 -31.29 -10.49
N LYS A 19 10.66 -31.92 -9.37
CA LYS A 19 12.00 -32.52 -9.17
C LYS A 19 12.07 -33.97 -9.64
N SER A 20 10.91 -34.60 -9.84
CA SER A 20 10.76 -35.97 -10.34
C SER A 20 9.82 -36.01 -11.55
N GLU A 21 9.83 -37.10 -12.30
CA GLU A 21 8.93 -37.27 -13.45
C GLU A 21 7.45 -37.15 -13.05
N LEU A 22 7.08 -37.71 -11.88
CA LEU A 22 5.73 -37.65 -11.36
C LEU A 22 5.32 -36.23 -10.98
N GLU A 23 6.17 -35.53 -10.23
CA GLU A 23 5.94 -34.11 -9.90
C GLU A 23 5.84 -33.27 -11.16
N ARG A 24 6.68 -33.53 -12.15
CA ARG A 24 6.69 -32.79 -13.41
C ARG A 24 5.37 -32.93 -14.15
N ARG A 25 4.84 -34.15 -14.28
CA ARG A 25 3.53 -34.42 -14.90
C ARG A 25 2.36 -33.73 -14.18
N LEU A 26 2.51 -33.42 -12.89
CA LEU A 26 1.52 -32.69 -12.10
C LEU A 26 1.71 -31.16 -12.19
N ILE A 27 2.94 -30.67 -12.04
CA ILE A 27 3.27 -29.26 -11.88
C ILE A 27 3.34 -28.52 -13.21
N GLU A 28 3.85 -29.12 -14.28
CA GLU A 28 4.01 -28.42 -15.57
C GLU A 28 2.68 -27.89 -16.13
N PRO A 29 1.60 -28.70 -16.24
CA PRO A 29 0.31 -28.19 -16.73
C PRO A 29 -0.27 -27.09 -15.84
N LEU A 30 -0.05 -27.19 -14.52
CA LEU A 30 -0.48 -26.19 -13.56
C LEU A 30 0.32 -24.88 -13.75
N ALA A 31 1.63 -24.99 -13.93
CA ALA A 31 2.52 -23.85 -14.11
C ALA A 31 2.23 -23.13 -15.44
N GLU A 32 2.00 -23.86 -16.53
CA GLU A 32 1.56 -23.30 -17.80
C GLU A 32 0.24 -22.54 -17.66
N ARG A 33 -0.75 -23.12 -16.98
CA ARG A 33 -2.05 -22.47 -16.76
C ARG A 33 -1.97 -21.24 -15.86
N LEU A 34 -1.13 -21.27 -14.82
CA LEU A 34 -1.05 -20.20 -13.82
C LEU A 34 -0.14 -19.05 -14.24
N PHE A 35 1.01 -19.36 -14.83
CA PHE A 35 2.06 -18.38 -15.15
C PHE A 35 2.13 -18.04 -16.65
N GLY A 36 1.55 -18.86 -17.53
CA GLY A 36 1.45 -18.57 -18.96
C GLY A 36 2.81 -18.28 -19.61
N ASP A 37 2.89 -17.10 -20.22
CA ASP A 37 4.05 -16.53 -20.90
C ASP A 37 4.98 -15.71 -20.00
N TYR A 38 4.80 -15.76 -18.68
CA TYR A 38 5.70 -15.10 -17.72
C TYR A 38 7.17 -15.49 -18.00
N PRO A 39 8.05 -14.50 -18.27
CA PRO A 39 9.46 -14.74 -18.53
C PRO A 39 10.19 -14.98 -17.21
N GLU A 40 10.89 -16.11 -17.11
CA GLU A 40 11.80 -16.34 -16.00
C GLU A 40 13.09 -15.54 -16.18
N LEU A 41 13.63 -15.04 -15.08
CA LEU A 41 14.90 -14.31 -15.08
C LEU A 41 16.04 -15.30 -15.35
N GLU A 42 16.75 -15.16 -16.48
CA GLU A 42 17.77 -16.15 -16.90
C GLU A 42 18.84 -16.41 -15.84
N TYR A 43 19.21 -15.38 -15.06
CA TYR A 43 20.21 -15.51 -14.00
C TYR A 43 19.76 -16.43 -12.85
N THR A 44 18.46 -16.65 -12.62
CA THR A 44 18.01 -17.50 -11.50
C THR A 44 18.32 -18.97 -11.77
N ARG A 45 18.16 -19.41 -13.03
CA ARG A 45 18.56 -20.74 -13.49
C ARG A 45 20.06 -20.95 -13.26
N ASP A 46 20.87 -19.99 -13.70
CA ASP A 46 22.33 -20.09 -13.63
C ASP A 46 22.83 -19.98 -12.17
N LEU A 47 22.15 -19.17 -11.35
CA LEU A 47 22.36 -19.09 -9.90
C LEU A 47 22.11 -20.45 -9.24
N ARG A 48 20.94 -21.08 -9.49
CA ARG A 48 20.59 -22.39 -8.90
C ARG A 48 21.52 -23.51 -9.33
N ALA A 49 22.02 -23.46 -10.56
CA ALA A 49 22.96 -24.44 -11.08
C ALA A 49 24.41 -24.18 -10.66
N GLY A 50 24.71 -23.04 -10.01
CA GLY A 50 26.08 -22.67 -9.63
C GLY A 50 26.98 -22.35 -10.83
N VAL A 51 26.40 -21.89 -11.94
CA VAL A 51 27.10 -21.65 -13.23
C VAL A 51 27.04 -20.20 -13.69
N LEU A 52 26.81 -19.25 -12.76
CA LEU A 52 26.86 -17.82 -13.07
C LEU A 52 28.19 -17.46 -13.76
N PRO A 53 28.18 -16.62 -14.80
CA PRO A 53 29.40 -16.15 -15.43
C PRO A 53 30.34 -15.49 -14.41
N PRO A 54 31.67 -15.61 -14.53
CA PRO A 54 32.62 -15.08 -13.54
C PRO A 54 32.55 -13.56 -13.29
N ASN A 55 31.89 -12.82 -14.17
CA ASN A 55 31.67 -11.38 -14.06
C ASN A 55 30.27 -10.98 -13.56
N VAL A 56 29.44 -11.94 -13.16
CA VAL A 56 28.08 -11.73 -12.66
C VAL A 56 27.99 -12.21 -11.21
N ASP A 57 27.59 -11.30 -10.32
CA ASP A 57 27.24 -11.61 -8.93
C ASP A 57 25.74 -11.35 -8.73
N VAL A 58 25.08 -12.20 -7.95
CA VAL A 58 23.68 -11.99 -7.52
C VAL A 58 23.63 -11.96 -5.99
N SER A 59 23.06 -10.91 -5.44
CA SER A 59 22.80 -10.77 -4.01
C SER A 59 21.31 -10.50 -3.80
N GLU A 60 20.71 -11.26 -2.90
CA GLU A 60 19.31 -11.07 -2.51
C GLU A 60 19.23 -10.71 -1.03
N PHE A 61 18.26 -9.89 -0.67
CA PHE A 61 17.97 -9.55 0.73
C PHE A 61 16.71 -10.24 1.27
N TYR A 62 16.10 -11.11 0.47
CA TYR A 62 15.07 -12.03 0.90
C TYR A 62 15.22 -13.37 0.16
N PHE A 63 15.12 -14.48 0.89
CA PHE A 63 15.01 -15.81 0.30
C PHE A 63 13.69 -16.45 0.71
N SER A 64 13.02 -17.09 -0.24
CA SER A 64 11.91 -18.00 0.10
C SER A 64 12.42 -19.07 1.09
N PRO A 65 11.67 -19.39 2.15
CA PRO A 65 12.09 -20.36 3.16
C PRO A 65 12.58 -21.68 2.54
N GLY A 66 13.81 -22.06 2.87
CA GLY A 66 14.43 -23.31 2.41
C GLY A 66 14.98 -23.31 0.97
N ALA A 67 14.82 -22.22 0.19
CA ALA A 67 15.12 -22.22 -1.25
C ALA A 67 16.61 -22.45 -1.62
N PHE A 68 17.53 -22.05 -0.74
CA PHE A 68 18.98 -22.11 -0.94
C PHE A 68 19.71 -22.88 0.16
N LEU A 69 19.06 -23.88 0.77
CA LEU A 69 19.74 -24.78 1.70
C LEU A 69 20.85 -25.55 0.98
N GLY A 70 22.07 -25.47 1.52
CA GLY A 70 23.25 -26.12 0.95
C GLY A 70 23.86 -25.40 -0.25
N HIS A 71 23.41 -24.18 -0.57
CA HIS A 71 23.93 -23.41 -1.71
C HIS A 71 24.90 -22.31 -1.24
N GLU A 72 26.15 -22.68 -0.95
CA GLU A 72 27.21 -21.83 -0.37
C GLU A 72 27.29 -20.44 -1.03
N ALA A 73 27.46 -20.40 -2.36
CA ALA A 73 27.59 -19.16 -3.11
C ALA A 73 26.41 -18.18 -2.98
N ALA A 74 25.19 -18.69 -2.73
CA ALA A 74 23.99 -17.86 -2.55
C ALA A 74 23.87 -17.43 -1.08
N GLN A 75 24.19 -18.34 -0.15
CA GLN A 75 24.19 -18.08 1.30
C GLN A 75 25.23 -17.01 1.69
N GLU A 76 26.44 -17.05 1.11
CA GLU A 76 27.49 -16.05 1.32
C GLU A 76 27.13 -14.67 0.76
N ARG A 77 26.26 -14.62 -0.25
CA ARG A 77 25.85 -13.41 -0.95
C ARG A 77 24.51 -12.85 -0.47
N TYR A 78 23.90 -13.46 0.54
CA TYR A 78 22.67 -12.98 1.16
C TYR A 78 22.93 -11.69 1.94
N VAL A 79 22.08 -10.69 1.74
CA VAL A 79 22.15 -9.41 2.44
C VAL A 79 21.12 -9.40 3.56
N SER A 80 21.58 -9.50 4.81
CA SER A 80 20.70 -9.39 5.97
C SER A 80 20.32 -7.92 6.22
N ALA A 81 19.22 -7.49 5.60
CA ALA A 81 18.70 -6.13 5.69
C ALA A 81 17.38 -6.09 6.47
N ASN A 82 17.18 -5.06 7.30
CA ASN A 82 15.83 -4.71 7.72
C ASN A 82 15.14 -4.02 6.55
N TYR A 83 13.93 -4.44 6.19
CA TYR A 83 13.30 -3.96 4.97
C TYR A 83 13.06 -2.44 4.97
N THR A 84 12.78 -1.86 6.14
CA THR A 84 12.66 -0.40 6.34
C THR A 84 13.94 0.36 5.97
N ALA A 85 15.10 -0.30 6.09
CA ALA A 85 16.42 0.30 5.86
C ALA A 85 17.10 -0.22 4.57
N VAL A 86 16.40 -1.00 3.74
CA VAL A 86 17.00 -1.68 2.59
C VAL A 86 17.64 -0.70 1.60
N VAL A 87 17.08 0.51 1.46
CA VAL A 87 17.62 1.57 0.61
C VAL A 87 19.06 1.92 0.98
N ARG A 88 19.38 2.01 2.27
CA ARG A 88 20.75 2.27 2.75
C ARG A 88 21.69 1.17 2.27
N ASP A 89 21.26 -0.08 2.39
CA ASP A 89 22.08 -1.26 2.08
C ASP A 89 22.30 -1.38 0.57
N LEU A 90 21.29 -1.11 -0.25
CA LEU A 90 21.41 -1.03 -1.71
C LEU A 90 22.39 0.06 -2.16
N LEU A 91 22.32 1.25 -1.54
CA LEU A 91 23.25 2.34 -1.84
C LEU A 91 24.68 2.00 -1.44
N SER A 92 24.88 1.33 -0.29
CA SER A 92 26.21 0.87 0.14
C SER A 92 26.84 -0.14 -0.83
N CYS A 93 26.00 -0.86 -1.58
CA CYS A 93 26.43 -1.81 -2.60
C CYS A 93 26.79 -1.15 -3.95
N GLY A 94 26.72 0.18 -4.05
CA GLY A 94 27.10 0.94 -5.24
C GLY A 94 26.05 0.97 -6.33
N LEU A 95 24.76 0.91 -5.98
CA LEU A 95 23.64 0.98 -6.92
C LEU A 95 23.80 2.15 -7.91
N ASN A 96 23.82 1.81 -9.20
CA ASN A 96 23.97 2.75 -10.32
C ASN A 96 23.01 2.45 -11.50
N VAL A 97 22.24 1.36 -11.44
CA VAL A 97 21.17 1.05 -12.40
C VAL A 97 19.96 0.55 -11.64
N LEU A 98 18.79 1.14 -11.90
CA LEU A 98 17.48 0.64 -11.49
C LEU A 98 16.74 0.15 -12.73
N ALA A 99 16.13 -1.02 -12.63
CA ALA A 99 15.26 -1.57 -13.66
C ALA A 99 13.92 -1.94 -13.03
N GLN A 100 12.82 -1.42 -13.57
CA GLN A 100 11.49 -1.66 -13.01
C GLN A 100 10.43 -1.85 -14.08
N MET A 101 9.54 -2.81 -13.86
CA MET A 101 8.31 -2.94 -14.64
C MET A 101 7.26 -1.94 -14.13
N ILE A 102 6.61 -1.20 -15.02
CA ILE A 102 5.66 -0.13 -14.69
C ILE A 102 4.34 -0.28 -15.45
N ALA A 103 3.26 0.29 -14.90
CA ALA A 103 1.99 0.45 -15.61
C ALA A 103 2.02 1.74 -16.45
N ILE A 104 1.27 1.73 -17.56
CA ILE A 104 1.10 2.87 -18.45
C ILE A 104 -0.39 3.10 -18.69
N ASP A 105 -0.82 4.36 -18.61
CA ASP A 105 -2.14 4.81 -19.03
C ASP A 105 -1.99 5.80 -20.19
N THR A 106 -2.63 5.48 -21.32
CA THR A 106 -2.58 6.28 -22.56
C THR A 106 -3.93 6.91 -22.89
N THR A 107 -4.91 6.81 -21.99
CA THR A 107 -6.28 7.27 -22.23
C THR A 107 -6.48 8.77 -21.96
N GLY A 108 -5.54 9.40 -21.25
CA GLY A 108 -5.60 10.81 -20.87
C GLY A 108 -5.23 11.79 -22.00
N PRO A 109 -5.75 13.03 -21.97
CA PRO A 109 -5.48 14.04 -23.00
C PRO A 109 -4.06 14.63 -22.93
N GLU A 110 -3.35 14.45 -21.82
CA GLU A 110 -2.02 15.03 -21.55
C GLU A 110 -0.86 14.11 -21.98
N GLY A 111 -1.15 13.01 -22.65
CA GLY A 111 -0.16 11.99 -23.05
C GLY A 111 -0.07 10.83 -22.06
N PRO A 112 0.95 9.95 -22.21
CA PRO A 112 1.09 8.76 -21.38
C PRO A 112 1.41 9.12 -19.94
N ARG A 113 0.70 8.51 -19.00
CA ARG A 113 1.00 8.55 -17.56
C ARG A 113 1.65 7.25 -17.13
N TYR A 114 2.53 7.32 -16.14
CA TYR A 114 3.29 6.17 -15.64
C TYR A 114 3.01 5.95 -14.15
N SER A 115 2.83 4.68 -13.78
CA SER A 115 2.64 4.26 -12.40
C SER A 115 3.60 3.13 -12.06
N LEU A 116 4.24 3.22 -10.89
CA LEU A 116 5.06 2.15 -10.32
C LEU A 116 4.22 0.92 -9.92
N SER A 117 2.89 1.02 -9.99
CA SER A 117 1.93 -0.06 -9.79
C SER A 117 2.17 -0.85 -8.51
N SER A 118 2.74 -2.04 -8.65
CA SER A 118 2.83 -3.07 -7.61
C SER A 118 4.06 -2.93 -6.74
N ASN A 119 5.01 -2.06 -7.06
CA ASN A 119 6.33 -2.01 -6.42
C ASN A 119 6.77 -0.56 -6.20
N THR A 120 6.12 0.12 -5.28
CA THR A 120 6.47 1.50 -4.87
C THR A 120 7.47 1.52 -3.72
N ASP A 121 7.46 0.48 -2.91
CA ASP A 121 8.23 0.25 -1.68
C ASP A 121 9.61 0.94 -1.65
N VAL A 122 10.59 0.42 -2.37
CA VAL A 122 11.98 0.84 -2.36
C VAL A 122 12.21 1.99 -3.33
N THR A 123 11.52 1.98 -4.47
CA THR A 123 11.71 2.96 -5.54
C THR A 123 11.42 4.38 -5.08
N LEU A 124 10.30 4.60 -4.36
CA LEU A 124 9.94 5.93 -3.89
C LEU A 124 10.93 6.49 -2.85
N ASP A 125 11.51 5.63 -2.01
CA ASP A 125 12.56 6.05 -1.08
C ASP A 125 13.90 6.30 -1.80
N LEU A 126 14.18 5.63 -2.93
CA LEU A 126 15.37 5.83 -3.74
C LEU A 126 15.34 7.12 -4.56
N LEU A 127 14.22 7.44 -5.21
CA LEU A 127 14.10 8.56 -6.16
C LEU A 127 14.74 9.88 -5.69
N PRO A 128 14.44 10.44 -4.50
CA PRO A 128 15.05 11.70 -4.05
C PRO A 128 16.57 11.57 -3.84
N ILE A 129 17.05 10.41 -3.40
CA ILE A 129 18.48 10.15 -3.19
C ILE A 129 19.21 10.06 -4.54
N LEU A 130 18.60 9.40 -5.53
CA LEU A 130 19.18 9.28 -6.87
C LEU A 130 19.23 10.64 -7.57
N ALA A 131 18.19 11.47 -7.43
CA ALA A 131 18.18 12.83 -7.96
C ALA A 131 19.35 13.66 -7.39
N HIS A 132 19.57 13.59 -6.07
CA HIS A 132 20.70 14.26 -5.42
C HIS A 132 22.07 13.75 -5.91
N ARG A 133 22.24 12.43 -6.04
CA ARG A 133 23.48 11.83 -6.56
C ARG A 133 23.76 12.21 -8.01
N ARG A 134 22.72 12.22 -8.86
CA ARG A 134 22.80 12.71 -10.25
C ARG A 134 23.21 14.18 -10.31
N GLY A 135 22.68 15.02 -9.41
CA GLY A 135 23.07 16.43 -9.27
C GLY A 135 24.56 16.62 -8.92
N LYS A 136 25.21 15.61 -8.35
CA LYS A 136 26.67 15.57 -8.09
C LYS A 136 27.49 15.01 -9.26
N GLY A 137 26.85 14.70 -10.38
CA GLY A 137 27.52 14.15 -11.57
C GLY A 137 27.71 12.63 -11.55
N GLU A 138 27.11 11.90 -10.60
CA GLU A 138 27.16 10.44 -10.60
C GLU A 138 26.33 9.87 -11.77
N ARG A 139 26.88 8.87 -12.46
CA ARG A 139 26.20 8.18 -13.56
C ARG A 139 25.28 7.11 -13.00
N ILE A 140 23.97 7.40 -12.99
CA ILE A 140 22.94 6.50 -12.49
C ILE A 140 21.81 6.44 -13.51
N ALA A 141 21.47 5.24 -13.98
CA ALA A 141 20.35 5.02 -14.90
C ALA A 141 19.13 4.44 -14.16
N PHE A 142 17.93 4.90 -14.51
CA PHE A 142 16.67 4.29 -14.14
C PHE A 142 15.92 3.96 -15.43
N VAL A 143 15.85 2.68 -15.75
CA VAL A 143 15.16 2.17 -16.94
C VAL A 143 13.88 1.46 -16.53
N ALA A 144 12.86 1.59 -17.36
CA ALA A 144 11.58 0.95 -17.14
C ALA A 144 11.12 0.12 -18.33
N GLN A 145 10.30 -0.89 -18.05
CA GLN A 145 9.54 -1.63 -19.06
C GLN A 145 8.07 -1.51 -18.75
N THR A 146 7.26 -1.11 -19.72
CA THR A 146 5.81 -1.11 -19.53
C THR A 146 5.28 -2.54 -19.57
N ASN A 147 4.32 -2.87 -18.72
CA ASN A 147 3.49 -4.05 -18.90
C ASN A 147 2.02 -3.67 -18.67
N ARG A 148 1.19 -3.75 -19.73
CA ARG A 148 -0.23 -3.35 -19.66
C ARG A 148 -1.10 -4.26 -18.80
N ASN A 149 -0.57 -5.41 -18.36
CA ASN A 149 -1.22 -6.24 -17.37
C ASN A 149 -1.05 -5.71 -15.93
N LEU A 150 -0.15 -4.74 -15.67
CA LEU A 150 -0.07 -4.09 -14.35
C LEU A 150 -1.27 -3.17 -14.11
N PRO A 151 -1.91 -3.22 -12.93
CA PRO A 151 -2.91 -2.22 -12.55
C PRO A 151 -2.30 -0.82 -12.49
N PHE A 152 -2.96 0.17 -13.11
CA PHE A 152 -2.52 1.56 -12.97
C PHE A 152 -2.93 2.09 -11.60
N MET A 153 -2.00 2.09 -10.64
CA MET A 153 -2.25 2.61 -9.29
C MET A 153 -2.01 4.12 -9.25
N GLY A 154 -2.95 4.87 -8.67
CA GLY A 154 -2.87 6.33 -8.52
C GLY A 154 -1.93 6.77 -7.37
N ASN A 155 -2.12 8.01 -6.89
CA ASN A 155 -1.46 8.55 -5.71
C ASN A 155 0.08 8.53 -5.81
N ASP A 156 0.77 8.10 -4.75
CA ASP A 156 2.24 8.11 -4.66
C ASP A 156 2.90 7.22 -5.73
N ALA A 157 2.16 6.28 -6.32
CA ALA A 157 2.68 5.42 -7.38
C ALA A 157 2.85 6.14 -8.71
N VAL A 158 2.16 7.27 -8.94
CA VAL A 158 2.27 8.03 -10.19
C VAL A 158 3.55 8.85 -10.16
N VAL A 159 4.41 8.62 -11.16
CA VAL A 159 5.70 9.30 -11.29
C VAL A 159 5.81 10.02 -12.63
N PRO A 160 6.49 11.18 -12.67
CA PRO A 160 6.70 11.92 -13.91
C PRO A 160 7.65 11.14 -14.84
N ALA A 161 7.48 11.24 -16.16
CA ALA A 161 8.25 10.48 -17.14
C ALA A 161 9.78 10.74 -17.03
N GLU A 162 10.13 11.93 -16.57
CA GLU A 162 11.48 12.45 -16.41
C GLU A 162 12.31 11.72 -15.34
N VAL A 163 11.67 10.88 -14.50
CA VAL A 163 12.44 10.04 -13.56
C VAL A 163 13.22 8.94 -14.29
N PHE A 164 12.75 8.53 -15.48
CA PHE A 164 13.32 7.45 -16.27
C PHE A 164 14.30 7.98 -17.32
N ASP A 165 15.46 7.33 -17.45
CA ASP A 165 16.41 7.59 -18.54
C ASP A 165 16.04 6.84 -19.83
N GLY A 166 15.17 5.83 -19.72
CA GLY A 166 14.67 5.07 -20.86
C GLY A 166 13.49 4.20 -20.48
N ILE A 167 12.50 4.16 -21.36
CA ILE A 167 11.30 3.32 -21.21
C ILE A 167 11.20 2.40 -22.42
N VAL A 168 11.18 1.10 -22.17
CA VAL A 168 10.84 0.08 -23.16
C VAL A 168 9.32 -0.08 -23.16
N ASP A 169 8.66 0.62 -24.08
CA ASP A 169 7.23 0.46 -24.35
C ASP A 169 7.01 -0.28 -25.67
N ASN A 170 6.62 -1.55 -25.55
CA ASN A 170 6.22 -2.36 -26.68
C ASN A 170 5.16 -3.38 -26.23
N PRO A 171 3.90 -3.28 -26.70
CA PRO A 171 2.86 -4.25 -26.38
C PRO A 171 3.21 -5.71 -26.69
N SER A 172 4.12 -5.97 -27.65
CA SER A 172 4.58 -7.34 -27.94
C SER A 172 5.47 -7.94 -26.85
N LEU A 173 5.89 -7.14 -25.88
CA LEU A 173 6.66 -7.54 -24.71
C LEU A 173 5.80 -7.58 -23.43
N ASP A 174 4.49 -7.32 -23.54
CA ASP A 174 3.57 -7.54 -22.44
C ASP A 174 3.43 -9.05 -22.20
N PHE A 175 3.46 -9.45 -20.93
CA PHE A 175 3.33 -10.85 -20.50
C PHE A 175 2.47 -10.95 -19.25
N ARG A 176 1.94 -12.13 -18.98
CA ARG A 176 1.17 -12.43 -17.77
C ARG A 176 2.01 -12.22 -16.52
N LEU A 177 1.49 -11.45 -15.57
CA LEU A 177 2.19 -11.16 -14.32
C LEU A 177 2.41 -12.42 -13.48
N PHE A 178 3.47 -12.43 -12.67
CA PHE A 178 3.65 -13.50 -11.70
C PHE A 178 2.52 -13.46 -10.67
N GLY A 179 1.89 -14.61 -10.42
CA GLY A 179 0.81 -14.69 -9.44
C GLY A 179 0.73 -16.06 -8.78
N PRO A 180 1.14 -16.20 -7.51
CA PRO A 180 1.03 -17.47 -6.81
C PRO A 180 -0.45 -17.84 -6.61
N PRO A 181 -0.81 -19.14 -6.69
CA PRO A 181 -2.15 -19.57 -6.36
C PRO A 181 -2.43 -19.42 -4.85
N SER A 182 -3.71 -19.21 -4.50
CA SER A 182 -4.14 -19.29 -3.10
C SER A 182 -3.90 -20.70 -2.55
N MET A 183 -3.40 -20.78 -1.33
CA MET A 183 -3.20 -22.05 -0.63
C MET A 183 -4.51 -22.52 0.02
N SER A 184 -4.64 -23.83 0.24
CA SER A 184 -5.73 -24.35 1.07
C SER A 184 -5.56 -23.87 2.51
N VAL A 185 -6.66 -23.46 3.15
CA VAL A 185 -6.67 -23.10 4.57
C VAL A 185 -6.96 -24.35 5.40
N GLY A 186 -6.08 -24.65 6.36
CA GLY A 186 -6.25 -25.81 7.25
C GLY A 186 -6.98 -25.48 8.55
N ASP A 187 -7.37 -26.52 9.29
CA ASP A 187 -8.06 -26.37 10.59
C ASP A 187 -7.23 -25.57 11.61
N ALA A 188 -5.91 -25.77 11.61
CA ALA A 188 -5.00 -25.03 12.48
C ALA A 188 -4.98 -23.53 12.15
N ASP A 189 -5.00 -23.16 10.87
CA ASP A 189 -5.07 -21.76 10.44
C ASP A 189 -6.38 -21.12 10.89
N TYR A 190 -7.51 -21.82 10.73
CA TYR A 190 -8.81 -21.34 11.21
C TYR A 190 -8.85 -21.20 12.74
N ALA A 191 -8.25 -22.15 13.46
CA ALA A 191 -8.14 -22.09 14.92
C ALA A 191 -7.29 -20.89 15.36
N ILE A 192 -6.16 -20.61 14.73
CA ILE A 192 -5.36 -19.41 15.02
C ILE A 192 -6.14 -18.14 14.65
N ALA A 193 -6.80 -18.14 13.50
CA ALA A 193 -7.54 -17.00 12.98
C ALA A 193 -8.73 -16.58 13.85
N ILE A 194 -9.47 -17.53 14.43
CA ILE A 194 -10.58 -17.19 15.33
C ILE A 194 -10.05 -16.48 16.59
N HIS A 195 -8.90 -16.89 17.13
CA HIS A 195 -8.25 -16.19 18.26
C HIS A 195 -7.71 -14.82 17.83
N ALA A 196 -7.01 -14.74 16.71
CA ALA A 196 -6.38 -13.50 16.23
C ALA A 196 -7.40 -12.42 15.84
N SER A 197 -8.48 -12.81 15.16
CA SER A 197 -9.55 -11.89 14.72
C SER A 197 -10.26 -11.19 15.89
N ALA A 198 -10.33 -11.84 17.07
CA ALA A 198 -10.91 -11.26 18.27
C ALA A 198 -10.04 -10.15 18.89
N LEU A 199 -8.76 -10.07 18.51
CA LEU A 199 -7.84 -9.02 18.95
C LEU A 199 -7.86 -7.78 18.04
N VAL A 200 -8.57 -7.82 16.92
CA VAL A 200 -8.73 -6.68 16.01
C VAL A 200 -9.83 -5.76 16.54
N ARG A 201 -9.52 -4.49 16.80
CA ARG A 201 -10.49 -3.52 17.30
C ARG A 201 -11.21 -2.82 16.15
N ASP A 202 -12.51 -2.57 16.30
CA ASP A 202 -13.25 -1.70 15.37
C ASP A 202 -12.71 -0.26 15.45
N GLY A 203 -12.62 0.44 14.32
CA GLY A 203 -11.92 1.73 14.23
C GLY A 203 -10.39 1.61 14.21
N GLY A 204 -9.86 0.38 14.26
CA GLY A 204 -8.44 0.10 14.34
C GLY A 204 -7.70 0.16 13.01
N THR A 205 -6.48 -0.37 13.03
CA THR A 205 -5.59 -0.46 11.88
C THR A 205 -5.12 -1.90 11.71
N LEU A 206 -5.08 -2.37 10.47
CA LEU A 206 -4.76 -3.76 10.18
C LEU A 206 -3.56 -3.86 9.22
N GLN A 207 -2.64 -4.76 9.57
CA GLN A 207 -1.66 -5.34 8.67
C GLN A 207 -1.87 -6.85 8.63
N LEU A 208 -1.91 -7.40 7.42
CA LEU A 208 -2.03 -8.84 7.16
C LEU A 208 -0.90 -9.29 6.24
N GLY A 209 -0.32 -10.45 6.54
CA GLY A 209 0.58 -11.15 5.63
C GLY A 209 -0.15 -12.00 4.59
N ILE A 210 0.63 -12.66 3.74
CA ILE A 210 0.13 -13.61 2.73
C ILE A 210 -0.13 -15.01 3.30
N GLY A 211 -0.83 -15.81 2.49
CA GLY A 211 -0.95 -17.25 2.67
C GLY A 211 -2.16 -17.67 3.50
N ALA A 212 -2.22 -18.97 3.80
CA ALA A 212 -3.39 -19.63 4.40
C ALA A 212 -3.86 -18.96 5.70
N LEU A 213 -2.94 -18.56 6.57
CA LEU A 213 -3.30 -17.88 7.82
C LEU A 213 -3.88 -16.47 7.58
N GLY A 214 -3.34 -15.72 6.61
CA GLY A 214 -3.87 -14.40 6.24
C GLY A 214 -5.29 -14.52 5.65
N ASP A 215 -5.52 -15.52 4.81
CA ASP A 215 -6.83 -15.86 4.26
C ASP A 215 -7.82 -16.30 5.36
N ALA A 216 -7.35 -17.11 6.33
CA ALA A 216 -8.16 -17.55 7.47
C ALA A 216 -8.59 -16.38 8.37
N VAL A 217 -7.66 -15.46 8.68
CA VAL A 217 -7.96 -14.26 9.47
C VAL A 217 -8.96 -13.38 8.72
N THR A 218 -8.75 -13.15 7.42
CA THR A 218 -9.69 -12.41 6.58
C THR A 218 -11.09 -13.01 6.68
N TYR A 219 -11.21 -14.33 6.50
CA TYR A 219 -12.48 -15.03 6.60
C TYR A 219 -13.13 -14.86 7.98
N MET A 220 -12.35 -14.97 9.07
CA MET A 220 -12.89 -14.82 10.43
C MET A 220 -13.32 -13.37 10.75
N LEU A 221 -12.67 -12.37 10.14
CA LEU A 221 -13.11 -10.98 10.24
C LEU A 221 -14.43 -10.77 9.47
N CYS A 222 -14.60 -11.37 8.28
CA CYS A 222 -15.88 -11.37 7.56
C CYS A 222 -16.99 -12.08 8.36
N MET A 223 -16.72 -13.28 8.89
CA MET A 223 -17.63 -14.01 9.77
C MET A 223 -18.05 -13.18 10.98
N ARG A 224 -17.10 -12.48 11.61
CA ARG A 224 -17.39 -11.57 12.72
C ARG A 224 -18.33 -10.43 12.30
N HIS A 225 -18.17 -9.90 11.09
CA HIS A 225 -18.98 -8.79 10.60
C HIS A 225 -20.39 -9.22 10.17
N GLU A 226 -20.47 -10.25 9.35
CA GLU A 226 -21.70 -10.67 8.64
C GLU A 226 -22.50 -11.73 9.40
N HIS A 227 -21.81 -12.58 10.19
CA HIS A 227 -22.38 -13.73 10.89
C HIS A 227 -22.00 -13.75 12.37
N ASN A 228 -22.16 -12.59 13.03
CA ASN A 228 -21.61 -12.34 14.36
C ASN A 228 -22.03 -13.36 15.43
N ALA A 229 -23.27 -13.86 15.40
CA ALA A 229 -23.74 -14.87 16.35
C ALA A 229 -22.91 -16.16 16.26
N ALA A 230 -22.75 -16.70 15.05
CA ALA A 230 -21.93 -17.89 14.79
C ALA A 230 -20.46 -17.66 15.15
N TYR A 231 -19.92 -16.48 14.85
CA TYR A 231 -18.57 -16.10 15.26
C TYR A 231 -18.37 -16.16 16.79
N ARG A 232 -19.34 -15.67 17.57
CA ARG A 232 -19.28 -15.71 19.04
C ARG A 232 -19.41 -17.13 19.59
N GLU A 233 -20.23 -17.97 18.97
CA GLU A 233 -20.33 -19.39 19.30
C GLU A 233 -18.99 -20.10 19.07
N LEU A 234 -18.31 -19.81 17.95
CA LEU A 234 -16.96 -20.34 17.67
C LEU A 234 -15.92 -19.89 18.71
N LEU A 235 -15.94 -18.61 19.11
CA LEU A 235 -15.06 -18.11 20.17
C LEU A 235 -15.29 -18.83 21.51
N GLN A 236 -16.54 -19.16 21.82
CA GLN A 236 -16.87 -19.91 23.04
C GLN A 236 -16.42 -21.37 22.93
N ALA A 237 -16.74 -22.03 21.82
CA ALA A 237 -16.45 -23.45 21.59
C ALA A 237 -14.95 -23.76 21.54
N THR A 238 -14.15 -22.84 20.99
CA THR A 238 -12.67 -22.95 20.92
C THR A 238 -11.99 -22.62 22.25
N GLY A 239 -12.75 -22.18 23.26
CA GLY A 239 -12.22 -21.76 24.55
C GLY A 239 -11.57 -20.37 24.54
N ALA A 240 -11.62 -19.63 23.43
CA ALA A 240 -11.03 -18.30 23.31
C ALA A 240 -11.54 -17.35 24.42
N LEU A 241 -12.85 -17.35 24.69
CA LEU A 241 -13.44 -16.52 25.74
C LEU A 241 -13.02 -16.95 27.15
N LYS A 242 -12.89 -18.26 27.37
CA LYS A 242 -12.52 -18.84 28.67
C LYS A 242 -11.08 -18.50 29.04
N TYR A 243 -10.16 -18.64 28.08
CA TYR A 243 -8.72 -18.48 28.34
C TYR A 243 -8.21 -17.07 28.07
N PHE A 244 -8.85 -16.31 27.18
CA PHE A 244 -8.36 -15.03 26.68
C PHE A 244 -9.41 -13.90 26.69
N GLY A 245 -10.51 -14.04 27.44
CA GLY A 245 -11.57 -13.04 27.51
C GLY A 245 -11.08 -11.64 27.89
N GLY A 246 -10.22 -11.53 28.91
CA GLY A 246 -9.64 -10.25 29.35
C GLY A 246 -8.83 -9.54 28.25
N PRO A 247 -7.83 -10.20 27.63
CA PRO A 247 -7.12 -9.65 26.48
C PRO A 247 -8.03 -9.26 25.31
N ILE A 248 -9.05 -10.06 24.99
CA ILE A 248 -10.01 -9.77 23.92
C ILE A 248 -10.78 -8.47 24.21
N GLU A 249 -11.26 -8.29 25.44
CA GLU A 249 -11.98 -7.08 25.86
C GLU A 249 -11.06 -5.83 25.86
N CYS A 250 -9.85 -5.98 26.39
CA CYS A 250 -8.87 -4.90 26.52
C CYS A 250 -8.28 -4.47 25.17
N SER A 251 -8.08 -5.39 24.23
CA SER A 251 -7.32 -5.12 23.01
C SER A 251 -8.14 -5.21 21.73
N GLY A 252 -9.22 -5.97 21.69
CA GLY A 252 -9.94 -6.22 20.44
C GLY A 252 -11.43 -5.98 20.56
N GLY A 253 -12.20 -6.99 20.18
CA GLY A 253 -13.65 -6.92 20.23
C GLY A 253 -14.29 -8.13 19.55
N MET A 254 -15.57 -8.30 19.85
CA MET A 254 -16.38 -9.39 19.29
C MET A 254 -17.55 -8.89 18.43
N GLY A 255 -17.82 -7.59 18.41
CA GLY A 255 -18.93 -7.02 17.64
C GLY A 255 -18.56 -6.76 16.18
N PRO A 256 -19.55 -6.59 15.28
CA PRO A 256 -19.31 -6.17 13.90
C PRO A 256 -18.55 -4.84 13.81
N PHE A 257 -17.81 -4.65 12.72
CA PHE A 257 -17.12 -3.41 12.41
C PHE A 257 -18.08 -2.28 11.98
N ARG A 258 -18.33 -1.31 12.86
CA ARG A 258 -19.18 -0.15 12.60
C ARG A 258 -18.37 1.00 11.99
N GLU A 259 -17.30 1.41 12.68
CA GLU A 259 -16.35 2.42 12.17
C GLU A 259 -15.56 1.84 10.99
N GLY A 260 -15.23 0.55 11.05
CA GLY A 260 -14.42 -0.12 10.03
C GLY A 260 -12.94 -0.09 10.36
N LEU A 261 -12.15 -0.67 9.46
CA LEU A 261 -10.70 -0.76 9.55
C LEU A 261 -10.03 0.11 8.49
N TYR A 262 -8.83 0.56 8.83
CA TYR A 262 -7.85 1.13 7.91
C TYR A 262 -6.72 0.12 7.69
N GLY A 263 -6.30 -0.07 6.45
CA GLY A 263 -5.17 -0.94 6.11
C GLY A 263 -3.85 -0.16 6.08
N SER A 264 -2.86 -0.60 6.85
CA SER A 264 -1.48 -0.09 6.75
C SER A 264 -0.54 -1.28 6.73
N THR A 265 -0.23 -1.77 5.54
CA THR A 265 0.44 -3.05 5.33
C THR A 265 1.71 -2.89 4.53
N GLU A 266 2.69 -3.76 4.75
CA GLU A 266 3.85 -3.85 3.85
C GLU A 266 3.39 -4.30 2.45
N MET A 267 2.56 -5.35 2.43
CA MET A 267 2.08 -6.00 1.22
C MET A 267 0.55 -5.94 1.14
N LEU A 268 0.02 -5.43 0.03
CA LEU A 268 -1.40 -5.55 -0.30
C LEU A 268 -1.66 -6.98 -0.79
N VAL A 269 -2.63 -7.64 -0.15
CA VAL A 269 -3.03 -9.03 -0.41
C VAL A 269 -4.52 -9.08 -0.73
N SER A 270 -4.98 -10.14 -1.41
CA SER A 270 -6.39 -10.28 -1.81
C SER A 270 -7.37 -10.17 -0.64
N GLY A 271 -6.95 -10.55 0.58
CA GLY A 271 -7.77 -10.43 1.77
C GLY A 271 -8.24 -8.99 2.06
N PHE A 272 -7.44 -7.95 1.77
CA PHE A 272 -7.90 -6.57 1.93
C PHE A 272 -9.05 -6.21 0.96
N LEU A 273 -9.04 -6.76 -0.25
CA LEU A 273 -10.12 -6.55 -1.22
C LEU A 273 -11.40 -7.26 -0.74
N GLU A 274 -11.29 -8.45 -0.15
CA GLU A 274 -12.43 -9.13 0.48
C GLU A 274 -12.99 -8.34 1.67
N LEU A 275 -12.13 -7.81 2.54
CA LEU A 275 -12.56 -6.97 3.67
C LEU A 275 -13.23 -5.68 3.19
N ARG A 276 -12.78 -5.10 2.08
CA ARG A 276 -13.41 -3.94 1.46
C ARG A 276 -14.80 -4.28 0.94
N ARG A 277 -14.95 -5.39 0.21
CA ARG A 277 -16.24 -5.91 -0.27
C ARG A 277 -17.23 -6.18 0.86
N ALA A 278 -16.76 -6.76 1.97
CA ALA A 278 -17.57 -7.04 3.15
C ALA A 278 -17.97 -5.76 3.93
N GLY A 279 -17.52 -4.57 3.52
CA GLY A 279 -17.83 -3.31 4.21
C GLY A 279 -17.05 -3.12 5.52
N ILE A 280 -15.96 -3.87 5.72
CA ILE A 280 -15.09 -3.80 6.90
C ILE A 280 -13.99 -2.76 6.69
N LEU A 281 -13.31 -2.78 5.55
CA LEU A 281 -12.19 -1.89 5.24
C LEU A 281 -12.71 -0.56 4.68
N LYS A 282 -13.22 0.32 5.53
CA LYS A 282 -13.89 1.57 5.12
C LYS A 282 -13.49 2.80 5.92
N ARG A 283 -12.62 2.65 6.92
CA ARG A 283 -12.12 3.80 7.67
C ARG A 283 -11.05 4.48 6.83
N GLU A 284 -11.36 5.67 6.33
CA GLU A 284 -10.41 6.49 5.61
C GLU A 284 -9.46 7.20 6.58
N VAL A 285 -8.22 7.39 6.14
CA VAL A 285 -7.26 8.27 6.81
C VAL A 285 -6.81 9.37 5.87
N TYR A 286 -6.51 10.53 6.44
CA TYR A 286 -6.18 11.75 5.72
C TYR A 286 -4.76 12.19 6.06
N ASP A 287 -4.00 12.67 5.08
CA ASP A 287 -2.63 13.14 5.25
C ASP A 287 -2.57 14.59 5.79
N ASP A 288 -3.29 14.80 6.89
CA ASP A 288 -3.39 16.07 7.61
C ASP A 288 -3.63 15.80 9.10
N ILE A 289 -2.70 16.23 9.95
CA ILE A 289 -2.68 15.86 11.38
C ILE A 289 -3.90 16.43 12.11
N ASP A 290 -4.25 17.68 11.84
CA ASP A 290 -5.33 18.37 12.55
C ASP A 290 -6.69 17.84 12.13
N LEU A 291 -6.91 17.68 10.82
CA LEU A 291 -8.13 17.08 10.27
C LEU A 291 -8.31 15.65 10.78
N GLN A 292 -7.25 14.83 10.72
CA GLN A 292 -7.29 13.46 11.21
C GLN A 292 -7.56 13.40 12.73
N GLY A 293 -7.01 14.35 13.49
CA GLY A 293 -7.28 14.52 14.91
C GLY A 293 -8.76 14.79 15.20
N LEU A 294 -9.35 15.77 14.50
CA LEU A 294 -10.77 16.11 14.64
C LEU A 294 -11.70 14.95 14.27
N LEU A 295 -11.38 14.21 13.20
CA LEU A 295 -12.11 12.99 12.82
C LEU A 295 -12.03 11.91 13.91
N ASN A 296 -10.84 11.71 14.49
CA ASN A 296 -10.64 10.72 15.55
C ASN A 296 -11.38 11.07 16.84
N GLU A 297 -11.50 12.36 17.14
CA GLU A 297 -12.23 12.89 18.30
C GLU A 297 -13.75 12.89 18.08
N GLY A 298 -14.22 12.64 16.85
CA GLY A 298 -15.64 12.72 16.48
C GLY A 298 -16.16 14.15 16.44
N ALA A 299 -15.28 15.15 16.41
CA ALA A 299 -15.63 16.56 16.33
C ALA A 299 -16.19 16.94 14.95
N ILE A 300 -15.78 16.21 13.91
CA ILE A 300 -16.25 16.36 12.53
C ILE A 300 -16.50 14.97 11.91
N GLY A 301 -17.30 14.94 10.84
CA GLY A 301 -17.42 13.78 9.96
C GLY A 301 -16.68 14.00 8.64
N GLU A 302 -16.84 13.05 7.71
CA GLU A 302 -16.27 13.18 6.36
C GLU A 302 -17.13 14.05 5.43
N THR A 303 -18.42 14.20 5.74
CA THR A 303 -19.28 15.20 5.08
C THR A 303 -18.89 16.58 5.57
N VAL A 304 -18.63 17.50 4.64
CA VAL A 304 -18.20 18.85 4.98
C VAL A 304 -19.42 19.69 5.36
N THR A 305 -19.32 20.33 6.52
CA THR A 305 -20.36 21.22 7.07
C THR A 305 -19.72 22.51 7.61
N PRO A 306 -20.50 23.55 7.95
CA PRO A 306 -19.95 24.76 8.58
C PRO A 306 -19.16 24.45 9.86
N GLU A 307 -19.61 23.46 10.65
CA GLU A 307 -18.92 23.00 11.85
C GLU A 307 -17.54 22.40 11.53
N THR A 308 -17.34 21.88 10.31
CA THR A 308 -16.02 21.40 9.87
C THR A 308 -15.03 22.56 9.77
N LEU A 309 -15.45 23.68 9.18
CA LEU A 309 -14.62 24.87 9.04
C LEU A 309 -14.36 25.52 10.41
N GLU A 310 -15.40 25.63 11.25
CA GLU A 310 -15.28 26.13 12.62
C GLU A 310 -14.29 25.29 13.45
N ALA A 311 -14.43 23.96 13.44
CA ALA A 311 -13.52 23.08 14.17
C ALA A 311 -12.06 23.19 13.72
N LEU A 312 -11.81 23.42 12.42
CA LEU A 312 -10.46 23.64 11.90
C LEU A 312 -9.88 25.00 12.34
N VAL A 313 -10.70 26.05 12.41
CA VAL A 313 -10.29 27.36 12.95
C VAL A 313 -10.03 27.26 14.45
N ASP A 314 -10.93 26.65 15.22
CA ASP A 314 -10.83 26.51 16.67
C ASP A 314 -9.62 25.67 17.10
N ARG A 315 -9.29 24.62 16.33
CA ARG A 315 -8.06 23.84 16.54
C ARG A 315 -6.79 24.61 16.18
N GLY A 316 -6.91 25.72 15.45
CA GLY A 316 -5.78 26.47 14.90
C GLY A 316 -5.14 25.79 13.69
N ALA A 317 -5.86 24.87 13.03
CA ALA A 317 -5.41 24.25 11.79
C ALA A 317 -5.39 25.26 10.63
N VAL A 318 -6.30 26.23 10.64
CA VAL A 318 -6.29 27.37 9.74
C VAL A 318 -6.51 28.66 10.52
N GLY A 319 -5.97 29.77 10.02
CA GLY A 319 -6.16 31.07 10.64
C GLY A 319 -7.63 31.55 10.56
N PRO A 320 -8.09 32.35 11.54
CA PRO A 320 -9.41 32.98 11.47
C PRO A 320 -9.45 34.08 10.39
N VAL A 321 -8.29 34.61 10.00
CA VAL A 321 -8.11 35.37 8.76
C VAL A 321 -7.29 34.47 7.83
N LEU A 322 -7.90 34.02 6.74
CA LEU A 322 -7.31 33.01 5.86
C LEU A 322 -6.16 33.61 5.05
N THR A 323 -5.04 32.90 5.08
CA THR A 323 -3.94 33.11 4.14
C THR A 323 -4.16 32.29 2.87
N GLY A 324 -3.39 32.56 1.81
CA GLY A 324 -3.40 31.72 0.61
C GLY A 324 -3.00 30.26 0.90
N ALA A 325 -2.18 30.02 1.92
CA ALA A 325 -1.82 28.67 2.36
C ALA A 325 -2.99 27.94 3.06
N ASP A 326 -3.72 28.64 3.93
CA ASP A 326 -4.94 28.12 4.54
C ASP A 326 -5.98 27.78 3.47
N PHE A 327 -6.18 28.70 2.52
CA PHE A 327 -7.08 28.49 1.39
C PHE A 327 -6.71 27.25 0.57
N ALA A 328 -5.44 27.14 0.17
CA ALA A 328 -4.96 25.99 -0.60
C ALA A 328 -5.09 24.68 0.19
N ARG A 329 -4.86 24.71 1.50
CA ARG A 329 -5.09 23.56 2.40
C ARG A 329 -6.57 23.16 2.41
N LEU A 330 -7.49 24.10 2.65
CA LEU A 330 -8.93 23.84 2.69
C LEU A 330 -9.48 23.32 1.35
N GLN A 331 -8.99 23.86 0.22
CA GLN A 331 -9.38 23.38 -1.10
C GLN A 331 -8.82 21.97 -1.39
N ARG A 332 -7.56 21.71 -1.05
CA ARG A 332 -6.95 20.37 -1.19
C ARG A 332 -7.68 19.31 -0.36
N LEU A 333 -8.11 19.66 0.85
CA LEU A 333 -8.87 18.77 1.74
C LEU A 333 -10.34 18.60 1.32
N GLY A 334 -10.81 19.32 0.29
CA GLY A 334 -12.21 19.30 -0.13
C GLY A 334 -13.16 20.08 0.79
N VAL A 335 -12.64 20.79 1.81
CA VAL A 335 -13.45 21.68 2.66
C VAL A 335 -13.97 22.85 1.85
N PHE A 336 -13.15 23.40 0.95
CA PHE A 336 -13.57 24.35 -0.06
C PHE A 336 -13.76 23.69 -1.42
N ARG A 337 -14.75 24.16 -2.18
CA ARG A 337 -15.05 23.67 -3.54
C ARG A 337 -14.00 24.13 -4.57
N ASP A 338 -13.89 23.40 -5.68
CA ASP A 338 -12.89 23.66 -6.74
C ASP A 338 -13.02 25.02 -7.45
N GLY A 339 -14.23 25.57 -7.49
CA GLY A 339 -14.50 26.86 -8.13
C GLY A 339 -14.16 28.09 -7.29
N LEU A 340 -13.87 27.90 -6.00
CA LEU A 340 -13.55 28.98 -5.09
C LEU A 340 -12.13 29.51 -5.39
N ARG A 341 -11.92 30.83 -5.28
CA ARG A 341 -10.60 31.44 -5.47
C ARG A 341 -10.23 32.38 -4.35
N TYR A 342 -8.93 32.57 -4.18
CA TYR A 342 -8.32 33.48 -3.22
C TYR A 342 -7.36 34.41 -3.94
N GLU A 343 -7.49 35.71 -3.71
CA GLU A 343 -6.59 36.73 -4.25
C GLU A 343 -6.46 37.88 -3.23
N ASP A 344 -5.23 38.24 -2.86
CA ASP A 344 -4.91 39.38 -1.99
C ASP A 344 -5.78 39.53 -0.72
N GLY A 345 -6.06 38.41 -0.04
CA GLY A 345 -6.86 38.41 1.19
C GLY A 345 -8.37 38.44 0.97
N MET A 346 -8.82 38.24 -0.26
CA MET A 346 -10.22 38.19 -0.65
C MET A 346 -10.61 36.79 -1.12
N LEU A 347 -11.80 36.34 -0.73
CA LEU A 347 -12.45 35.13 -1.24
C LEU A 347 -13.41 35.50 -2.36
N HIS A 348 -13.23 34.89 -3.52
CA HIS A 348 -14.12 35.00 -4.66
C HIS A 348 -15.08 33.82 -4.63
N LEU A 349 -16.24 33.99 -3.99
CA LEU A 349 -17.24 32.94 -3.85
C LEU A 349 -17.86 32.58 -5.20
N ASP A 350 -18.10 33.58 -6.03
CA ASP A 350 -18.63 33.50 -7.39
C ASP A 350 -18.17 34.73 -8.19
N ALA A 351 -18.67 34.90 -9.42
CA ALA A 351 -18.25 35.99 -10.30
C ALA A 351 -18.63 37.39 -9.77
N GLU A 352 -19.64 37.48 -8.90
CA GLU A 352 -20.20 38.74 -8.41
C GLU A 352 -19.87 38.99 -6.93
N THR A 353 -19.53 37.93 -6.19
CA THR A 353 -19.35 37.96 -4.74
C THR A 353 -17.88 37.80 -4.38
N VAL A 354 -17.26 38.92 -4.00
CA VAL A 354 -15.89 38.99 -3.49
C VAL A 354 -15.94 39.58 -2.08
N ILE A 355 -15.45 38.83 -1.09
CA ILE A 355 -15.54 39.18 0.32
C ILE A 355 -14.18 39.05 1.00
N PRO A 356 -13.89 39.81 2.08
CA PRO A 356 -12.66 39.62 2.85
C PRO A 356 -12.56 38.20 3.38
N ALA A 357 -11.35 37.64 3.39
CA ALA A 357 -11.09 36.29 3.89
C ALA A 357 -10.98 36.24 5.43
N ASP A 358 -11.86 36.97 6.13
CA ASP A 358 -11.89 37.07 7.60
C ASP A 358 -13.11 36.32 8.14
N LEU A 359 -12.89 35.08 8.58
CA LEU A 359 -13.93 34.20 9.11
C LEU A 359 -14.46 34.65 10.50
N ARG A 360 -13.86 35.66 11.11
CA ARG A 360 -14.37 36.25 12.38
C ARG A 360 -15.60 37.12 12.14
N ASP A 361 -15.78 37.61 10.92
CA ASP A 361 -16.99 38.31 10.53
C ASP A 361 -18.10 37.27 10.28
N PRO A 362 -19.19 37.25 11.08
CA PRO A 362 -20.27 36.29 10.90
C PRO A 362 -20.89 36.33 9.51
N ALA A 363 -20.93 37.50 8.85
CA ALA A 363 -21.47 37.62 7.51
C ALA A 363 -20.57 36.95 6.46
N VAL A 364 -19.24 37.02 6.65
CA VAL A 364 -18.26 36.31 5.81
C VAL A 364 -18.38 34.81 6.04
N PHE A 365 -18.42 34.37 7.30
CA PHE A 365 -18.56 32.95 7.64
C PHE A 365 -19.85 32.36 7.04
N ASP A 366 -20.99 33.04 7.21
CA ASP A 366 -22.27 32.61 6.64
C ASP A 366 -22.24 32.53 5.10
N ALA A 367 -21.56 33.47 4.44
CA ALA A 367 -21.43 33.47 2.99
C ALA A 367 -20.57 32.29 2.51
N VAL A 368 -19.46 32.01 3.19
CA VAL A 368 -18.60 30.84 2.92
C VAL A 368 -19.34 29.54 3.21
N ALA A 369 -20.05 29.44 4.34
CA ALA A 369 -20.84 28.27 4.71
C ALA A 369 -21.90 27.91 3.65
N ARG A 370 -22.53 28.92 3.05
CA ARG A 370 -23.58 28.70 2.04
C ARG A 370 -23.07 28.42 0.63
N ARG A 371 -21.90 28.97 0.26
CA ARG A 371 -21.45 28.99 -1.15
C ARG A 371 -20.03 28.51 -1.38
N GLY A 372 -19.18 28.47 -0.36
CA GLY A 372 -17.75 28.16 -0.47
C GLY A 372 -17.39 26.71 -0.11
N LEU A 373 -18.22 26.02 0.68
CA LEU A 373 -17.93 24.66 1.14
C LEU A 373 -18.04 23.61 0.02
N GLY A 374 -17.21 22.58 0.11
CA GLY A 374 -17.36 21.33 -0.65
C GLY A 374 -18.40 20.41 -0.02
N GLU A 375 -18.63 19.24 -0.62
CA GLU A 375 -19.62 18.26 -0.14
C GLU A 375 -19.02 17.24 0.83
N ARG A 376 -17.80 16.77 0.55
CA ARG A 376 -17.10 15.72 1.29
C ARG A 376 -15.60 15.99 1.27
N LEU A 377 -14.93 15.59 2.36
CA LEU A 377 -13.47 15.63 2.44
C LEU A 377 -12.84 14.82 1.30
N ARG A 378 -11.63 15.23 0.89
CA ARG A 378 -10.87 14.62 -0.20
C ARG A 378 -9.52 14.10 0.29
N GLY A 379 -8.99 13.11 -0.43
CA GLY A 379 -7.70 12.48 -0.11
C GLY A 379 -7.79 11.43 1.01
N GLY A 380 -8.99 10.97 1.35
CA GLY A 380 -9.18 9.85 2.26
C GLY A 380 -8.66 8.55 1.65
N ARG A 381 -7.86 7.80 2.41
CA ARG A 381 -7.29 6.50 1.99
C ARG A 381 -7.69 5.42 2.97
N TRP A 382 -8.30 4.34 2.49
CA TRP A 382 -8.65 3.19 3.32
C TRP A 382 -7.53 2.13 3.36
N LEU A 383 -6.52 2.24 2.48
CA LEU A 383 -5.35 1.36 2.48
C LEU A 383 -4.07 2.09 2.04
N HIS A 384 -3.00 1.89 2.82
CA HIS A 384 -1.63 2.14 2.39
C HIS A 384 -0.85 0.82 2.31
N ALA A 385 -0.15 0.60 1.20
CA ALA A 385 0.68 -0.58 0.96
C ALA A 385 2.01 -0.26 0.26
N GLY A 386 3.05 -1.06 0.49
CA GLY A 386 4.37 -0.89 -0.14
C GLY A 386 4.50 -1.63 -1.47
N PHE A 387 3.98 -2.85 -1.54
CA PHE A 387 3.94 -3.64 -2.76
C PHE A 387 2.77 -4.62 -2.81
N PHE A 388 2.55 -5.27 -3.95
CA PHE A 388 1.68 -6.45 -4.02
C PHE A 388 2.16 -7.46 -5.06
N VAL A 389 1.90 -8.73 -4.75
CA VAL A 389 1.97 -9.86 -5.69
C VAL A 389 0.84 -10.81 -5.30
N GLY A 390 0.03 -11.23 -6.27
CA GLY A 390 -1.18 -11.98 -5.98
C GLY A 390 -1.66 -12.82 -7.15
N PRO A 391 -2.72 -13.64 -6.94
CA PRO A 391 -3.32 -14.42 -8.03
C PRO A 391 -3.87 -13.49 -9.12
N GLN A 392 -4.00 -13.97 -10.36
CA GLN A 392 -4.44 -13.13 -11.49
C GLN A 392 -5.74 -12.35 -11.25
N ARG A 393 -6.70 -12.98 -10.56
CA ARG A 393 -7.96 -12.35 -10.17
C ARG A 393 -7.76 -11.02 -9.43
N MET A 394 -6.70 -10.90 -8.64
CA MET A 394 -6.39 -9.69 -7.90
C MET A 394 -5.94 -8.56 -8.83
N TYR A 395 -5.08 -8.86 -9.82
CA TYR A 395 -4.70 -7.87 -10.82
C TYR A 395 -5.88 -7.47 -11.71
N GLU A 396 -6.72 -8.43 -12.10
CA GLU A 396 -7.95 -8.19 -12.86
C GLU A 396 -8.91 -7.28 -12.09
N GLU A 397 -9.14 -7.57 -10.80
CA GLU A 397 -9.99 -6.77 -9.94
C GLU A 397 -9.47 -5.33 -9.80
N LEU A 398 -8.17 -5.14 -9.53
CA LEU A 398 -7.57 -3.81 -9.42
C LEU A 398 -7.65 -3.02 -10.73
N ARG A 399 -7.50 -3.68 -11.89
CA ARG A 399 -7.65 -3.03 -13.21
C ARG A 399 -9.09 -2.64 -13.53
N ALA A 400 -10.07 -3.41 -13.04
CA ALA A 400 -11.49 -3.19 -13.28
C ALA A 400 -12.17 -2.32 -12.21
N MET A 401 -11.44 -1.96 -11.15
CA MET A 401 -11.95 -1.17 -10.04
C MET A 401 -12.34 0.23 -10.50
N ASP A 402 -13.46 0.74 -9.98
CA ASP A 402 -13.88 2.12 -10.23
C ASP A 402 -12.77 3.10 -9.82
N PRO A 403 -12.44 4.13 -10.62
CA PRO A 403 -11.34 5.04 -10.30
C PRO A 403 -11.45 5.72 -8.93
N ALA A 404 -12.66 6.06 -8.46
CA ALA A 404 -12.84 6.67 -7.15
C ALA A 404 -12.63 5.67 -6.01
N GLU A 405 -12.98 4.41 -6.23
CA GLU A 405 -12.70 3.32 -5.28
C GLU A 405 -11.21 2.98 -5.23
N LEU A 406 -10.55 2.90 -6.40
CA LEU A 406 -9.12 2.65 -6.53
C LEU A 406 -8.28 3.78 -5.92
N ASP A 407 -8.76 5.02 -5.99
CA ASP A 407 -8.12 6.19 -5.36
C ASP A 407 -7.96 6.01 -3.84
N GLY A 408 -8.83 5.23 -3.19
CA GLY A 408 -8.71 4.92 -1.77
C GLY A 408 -7.53 4.01 -1.39
N ILE A 409 -6.86 3.40 -2.38
CA ILE A 409 -5.60 2.65 -2.22
C ILE A 409 -4.42 3.54 -2.56
N ASN A 410 -3.50 3.72 -1.61
CA ASN A 410 -2.22 4.39 -1.86
C ASN A 410 -1.06 3.40 -1.77
N MET A 411 -0.49 3.06 -2.94
CA MET A 411 0.77 2.34 -3.02
C MET A 411 1.91 3.34 -2.78
N THR A 412 2.64 3.18 -1.67
CA THR A 412 3.57 4.17 -1.13
C THR A 412 4.93 3.55 -0.77
N LYS A 413 5.82 4.34 -0.19
CA LYS A 413 7.19 3.96 0.17
C LYS A 413 7.26 3.04 1.39
N ILE A 414 8.27 2.18 1.44
CA ILE A 414 8.46 1.24 2.55
C ILE A 414 8.73 1.95 3.87
N SER A 415 9.46 3.07 3.83
CA SER A 415 9.71 3.91 5.00
C SER A 415 8.43 4.50 5.61
N ARG A 416 7.31 4.54 4.85
CA ARG A 416 5.99 4.90 5.37
C ARG A 416 5.33 3.72 6.05
N VAL A 417 5.11 2.61 5.34
CA VAL A 417 4.28 1.50 5.85
C VAL A 417 4.97 0.69 6.96
N ASN A 418 6.31 0.59 6.96
CA ASN A 418 7.07 -0.22 7.92
C ASN A 418 7.68 0.57 9.10
N SER A 419 7.48 1.89 9.15
CA SER A 419 8.04 2.73 10.21
C SER A 419 7.01 3.72 10.75
N LEU A 420 7.24 4.17 11.98
CA LEU A 420 6.62 5.40 12.50
C LEU A 420 7.51 6.62 12.25
N PHE A 421 8.81 6.45 12.07
CA PHE A 421 9.76 7.56 11.94
C PHE A 421 9.59 8.33 10.62
N GLY A 422 9.85 9.65 10.65
CA GLY A 422 9.66 10.58 9.54
C GLY A 422 8.40 11.43 9.72
N ASP A 423 7.24 10.79 9.91
CA ASP A 423 5.92 11.44 10.08
C ASP A 423 5.16 10.87 11.28
N GLU A 424 5.87 10.70 12.40
CA GLU A 424 5.39 9.92 13.54
C GLU A 424 4.04 10.41 14.08
N MET A 425 3.87 11.73 14.19
CA MET A 425 2.63 12.32 14.69
C MET A 425 1.43 11.95 13.81
N LEU A 426 1.57 12.13 12.49
CA LEU A 426 0.53 11.78 11.53
C LEU A 426 0.22 10.27 11.58
N ARG A 427 1.25 9.44 11.53
CA ARG A 427 1.06 7.98 11.51
C ARG A 427 0.44 7.46 12.80
N ARG A 428 0.73 8.07 13.96
CA ARG A 428 0.09 7.72 15.23
C ARG A 428 -1.39 8.06 15.25
N VAL A 429 -1.78 9.23 14.74
CA VAL A 429 -3.21 9.58 14.66
C VAL A 429 -3.95 8.75 13.61
N GLN A 430 -3.30 8.35 12.51
CA GLN A 430 -3.90 7.47 11.51
C GLN A 430 -4.00 6.01 12.00
N ARG A 431 -2.97 5.50 12.68
CA ARG A 431 -2.81 4.08 13.04
C ARG A 431 -3.30 3.74 14.44
N LYS A 432 -4.55 4.09 14.76
CA LYS A 432 -5.20 3.69 16.02
C LYS A 432 -5.30 2.17 16.15
N ASP A 433 -5.13 1.66 17.37
CA ASP A 433 -5.34 0.26 17.75
C ASP A 433 -4.77 -0.78 16.78
N ALA A 434 -3.55 -0.52 16.29
CA ALA A 434 -2.98 -1.29 15.21
C ALA A 434 -2.72 -2.76 15.59
N ARG A 435 -3.07 -3.68 14.68
CA ARG A 435 -2.76 -5.11 14.77
C ARG A 435 -1.96 -5.55 13.55
N PHE A 436 -0.77 -6.08 13.83
CA PHE A 436 0.16 -6.61 12.84
C PHE A 436 0.22 -8.12 13.00
N LEU A 437 -0.41 -8.84 12.06
CA LEU A 437 -0.55 -10.29 12.14
C LEU A 437 0.47 -10.95 11.21
N ASN A 438 1.47 -11.57 11.83
CA ASN A 438 2.62 -12.18 11.16
C ASN A 438 2.79 -13.64 11.58
N SER A 439 3.30 -14.46 10.67
CA SER A 439 3.61 -15.87 10.92
C SER A 439 5.09 -16.01 11.27
N GLY A 440 5.40 -16.77 12.32
CA GLY A 440 6.76 -17.18 12.67
C GLY A 440 6.97 -18.68 12.40
N LEU A 441 8.21 -19.09 12.15
CA LEU A 441 8.53 -20.51 11.95
C LEU A 441 8.66 -21.25 13.29
N ILE A 442 9.37 -20.67 14.26
CA ILE A 442 9.65 -21.25 15.57
C ILE A 442 9.59 -20.12 16.61
N ALA A 443 8.96 -20.38 17.75
CA ALA A 443 9.06 -19.56 18.96
C ALA A 443 9.64 -20.43 20.08
N THR A 444 10.64 -19.93 20.80
CA THR A 444 11.35 -20.63 21.88
C THR A 444 11.10 -19.98 23.22
#